data_AF-A0A534SJ37-F1
#
_entry.id   AF-A0A534SJ37-F1
#
_cell.length_a   1.000
_cell.length_b   1.000
_cell.length_c   1.000
_cell.angle_alpha   90.00
_cell.angle_beta   90.00
_cell.angle_gamma   90.00
#
_symmetry.space_group_name_H-M   'P 1'
#
loop_
_entity.id
_entity.type
_entity.pdbx_description
1 polymer ?
#
loop_
_entity_poly.entity_id
_entity_poly.type
_entity_poly.pdbx_seq_one_letter_code
_entity_poly.pdbx_strand_id
1 'polypeptide(L)'
;MAYIITRLCRDCLDTGCVAVCPVDCIYEYTGSDRAQWPNQLYIHPDECIDCGACEPECPWQAIFEEVAVPDVFKDDTPLNYKIMEDMSDFKVAQHKKIDHPTGEQVAANKQKWGWTG
;
A
#
# COMPACT_ATOMS: atom_id res chain seq x y z
N MET A 1 7.41 14.61 0.52
CA MET A 1 6.46 13.87 -0.34
C MET A 1 6.09 12.61 0.44
N ALA A 2 5.38 11.66 -0.16
CA ALA A 2 5.08 10.42 0.53
C ALA A 2 5.36 9.22 -0.38
N TYR A 3 5.40 8.04 0.23
CA TYR A 3 5.24 6.79 -0.50
C TYR A 3 3.76 6.44 -0.60
N ILE A 4 3.38 5.80 -1.71
CA ILE A 4 1.99 5.50 -2.06
C ILE A 4 1.83 4.00 -2.22
N ILE A 5 0.85 3.42 -1.53
CA ILE A 5 0.42 2.04 -1.75
C ILE A 5 -0.66 2.02 -2.84
N THR A 6 -0.36 1.33 -3.94
CA THR A 6 -1.24 1.20 -5.10
C THR A 6 -2.15 -0.03 -4.98
N ARG A 7 -3.10 -0.15 -5.90
CA ARG A 7 -4.01 -1.28 -6.03
C ARG A 7 -3.35 -2.64 -6.25
N LEU A 8 -2.03 -2.69 -6.54
CA LEU A 8 -1.25 -3.92 -6.49
C LEU A 8 -1.27 -4.57 -5.09
N CYS A 9 -1.52 -3.82 -4.01
CA CYS A 9 -1.66 -4.35 -2.65
C CYS A 9 -3.05 -4.96 -2.39
N ARG A 10 -4.05 -4.69 -3.24
CA ARG A 10 -5.44 -5.07 -2.99
C ARG A 10 -5.59 -6.59 -2.95
N ASP A 11 -6.10 -7.07 -1.82
CA ASP A 11 -6.27 -8.49 -1.46
C ASP A 11 -4.95 -9.28 -1.32
N CYS A 12 -3.82 -8.59 -1.26
CA CYS A 12 -2.48 -9.17 -1.11
C CYS A 12 -1.94 -9.04 0.32
N LEU A 13 -1.98 -7.83 0.90
CA LEU A 13 -1.67 -7.49 2.29
C LEU A 13 -0.50 -8.27 2.94
N ASP A 14 0.68 -8.27 2.31
CA ASP A 14 1.86 -9.01 2.79
C ASP A 14 2.42 -8.51 4.13
N THR A 15 2.30 -7.21 4.39
CA THR A 15 2.76 -6.52 5.61
C THR A 15 4.27 -6.46 5.85
N GLY A 16 5.14 -6.96 4.95
CA GLY A 16 6.60 -6.78 5.06
C GLY A 16 7.02 -5.31 5.22
N CYS A 17 6.36 -4.41 4.49
CA CYS A 17 6.55 -2.96 4.59
C CYS A 17 6.29 -2.38 5.99
N VAL A 18 5.39 -2.98 6.78
CA VAL A 18 5.05 -2.54 8.14
C VAL A 18 6.23 -2.77 9.09
N ALA A 19 6.98 -3.86 8.91
CA ALA A 19 8.08 -4.22 9.80
C ALA A 19 9.27 -3.25 9.73
N VAL A 20 9.36 -2.45 8.66
CA VAL A 20 10.51 -1.57 8.38
C VAL A 20 10.17 -0.09 8.42
N CYS A 21 8.90 0.28 8.62
CA CYS A 21 8.51 1.68 8.70
C CYS A 21 8.97 2.29 10.04
N PRO A 22 9.88 3.29 10.05
CA PRO A 22 10.43 3.83 11.30
C PRO A 22 9.48 4.74 12.08
N VAL A 23 8.34 5.09 11.48
CA VAL A 23 7.36 6.06 12.01
C VAL A 23 5.94 5.48 12.08
N ASP A 24 5.80 4.17 11.87
CA ASP A 24 4.52 3.44 11.98
C ASP A 24 3.36 4.03 11.13
N CYS A 25 3.68 4.67 10.00
CA CYS A 25 2.70 5.41 9.18
C CYS A 25 1.91 4.55 8.18
N ILE A 26 1.84 3.22 8.37
CA ILE A 26 1.13 2.29 7.47
C ILE A 26 -0.12 1.76 8.20
N TYR A 27 -1.28 1.97 7.60
CA TYR A 27 -2.58 1.75 8.22
C TYR A 27 -3.39 0.65 7.52
N GLU A 28 -4.23 -0.05 8.29
CA GLU A 28 -5.27 -0.96 7.79
C GLU A 28 -6.66 -0.42 8.13
N TYR A 29 -7.58 -0.52 7.17
CA TYR A 29 -8.99 -0.12 7.36
C TYR A 29 -9.75 -1.13 8.22
N THR A 30 -10.39 -0.62 9.27
CA THR A 30 -11.14 -1.40 10.28
C THR A 30 -12.66 -1.35 10.09
N GLY A 31 -13.16 -0.44 9.26
CA GLY A 31 -14.59 -0.33 8.97
C GLY A 31 -15.10 -1.37 7.96
N SER A 32 -16.35 -1.18 7.52
CA SER A 32 -17.07 -2.12 6.65
C SER A 32 -17.30 -1.64 5.21
N ASP A 33 -17.07 -0.35 4.90
CA ASP A 33 -17.29 0.17 3.55
C ASP A 33 -16.14 -0.19 2.60
N ARG A 34 -16.21 -1.38 2.02
CA ARG A 34 -15.22 -1.88 1.06
C ARG A 34 -15.38 -1.29 -0.36
N ALA A 35 -16.47 -0.56 -0.62
CA ALA A 35 -16.64 0.16 -1.87
C ALA A 35 -15.77 1.43 -1.86
N GLN A 36 -15.74 2.13 -0.72
CA GLN A 36 -14.88 3.28 -0.50
C GLN A 36 -13.44 2.88 -0.15
N TRP A 37 -13.28 1.86 0.70
CA TRP A 37 -12.01 1.44 1.27
C TRP A 37 -11.66 -0.02 0.90
N PRO A 38 -11.01 -0.21 -0.26
CA PRO A 38 -10.56 -1.53 -0.68
C PRO A 38 -9.74 -2.27 0.38
N ASN A 39 -9.74 -3.58 0.30
CA ASN A 39 -8.93 -4.41 1.20
C ASN A 39 -7.44 -4.30 0.81
N GLN A 40 -6.76 -3.26 1.27
CA GLN A 40 -5.33 -3.00 1.10
C GLN A 40 -4.79 -2.21 2.30
N LEU A 41 -3.48 -2.02 2.34
CA LEU A 41 -2.84 -1.10 3.28
C LEU A 41 -2.77 0.31 2.69
N TYR A 42 -2.56 1.30 3.54
CA TYR A 42 -2.48 2.72 3.16
C TYR A 42 -1.32 3.39 3.90
N ILE A 43 -0.60 4.29 3.24
CA ILE A 43 0.42 5.12 3.89
C ILE A 43 -0.19 6.48 4.24
N HIS A 44 0.00 6.93 5.48
CA HIS A 44 -0.35 8.29 5.89
C HIS A 44 0.67 9.28 5.34
N PRO A 45 0.29 10.21 4.43
CA PRO A 45 1.26 11.05 3.73
C PRO A 45 1.96 12.06 4.66
N ASP A 46 1.25 12.66 5.63
CA ASP A 46 1.88 13.64 6.53
C ASP A 46 2.80 13.01 7.60
N GLU A 47 2.62 11.72 7.90
CA GLU A 47 3.49 10.99 8.83
C GLU A 47 4.68 10.34 8.10
N CYS A 48 4.55 10.09 6.80
CA CYS A 48 5.62 9.54 5.97
C CYS A 48 6.81 10.52 5.91
N ILE A 49 8.02 10.02 6.14
CA ILE A 49 9.26 10.80 6.14
C ILE A 49 10.14 10.53 4.92
N ASP A 50 9.60 9.96 3.84
CA ASP A 50 10.32 9.65 2.59
C ASP A 50 11.60 8.82 2.75
N CYS A 51 11.65 7.92 3.74
CA CYS A 51 12.86 7.12 3.99
C CYS A 51 13.10 5.99 2.96
N GLY A 52 12.06 5.58 2.22
CA GLY A 52 12.14 4.52 1.20
C GLY A 52 12.31 3.09 1.69
N ALA A 53 12.34 2.85 3.00
CA ALA A 53 12.55 1.51 3.54
C ALA A 53 11.43 0.50 3.16
N CYS A 54 10.19 0.98 3.00
CA CYS A 54 9.04 0.10 2.77
C CYS A 54 8.92 -0.44 1.34
N GLU A 55 9.41 0.29 0.34
CA GLU A 55 9.32 -0.08 -1.08
C GLU A 55 9.94 -1.45 -1.41
N PRO A 56 11.23 -1.73 -1.07
CA PRO A 56 11.86 -3.01 -1.41
C PRO A 56 11.26 -4.19 -0.64
N GLU A 57 10.58 -3.95 0.48
CA GLU A 57 10.00 -4.99 1.33
C GLU A 57 8.62 -5.45 0.86
N CYS A 58 8.02 -4.80 -0.13
CA CYS A 58 6.74 -5.23 -0.67
C CYS A 58 6.96 -6.24 -1.81
N PRO A 59 6.73 -7.55 -1.62
CA PRO A 59 6.96 -8.54 -2.67
C PRO A 59 5.98 -8.40 -3.85
N TRP A 60 4.85 -7.73 -3.63
CA TRP A 60 3.86 -7.38 -4.66
C TRP A 60 4.25 -6.15 -5.49
N GLN A 61 5.35 -5.48 -5.13
CA GLN A 61 5.84 -4.27 -5.78
C GLN A 61 4.75 -3.17 -5.87
N ALA A 62 4.00 -3.01 -4.78
CA ALA A 62 2.82 -2.16 -4.74
C ALA A 62 3.09 -0.74 -4.25
N ILE A 63 4.31 -0.44 -3.82
CA ILE A 63 4.67 0.80 -3.15
C ILE A 63 5.60 1.59 -4.06
N PHE A 64 5.31 2.88 -4.24
CA PHE A 64 6.09 3.78 -5.08
C PHE A 64 6.28 5.10 -4.35
N GLU A 65 7.39 5.80 -4.60
CA GLU A 65 7.46 7.23 -4.30
C GLU A 65 6.36 7.95 -5.10
N GLU A 66 5.68 8.94 -4.50
CA GLU A 66 4.53 9.63 -5.11
C GLU A 66 4.79 10.11 -6.55
N VAL A 67 5.97 10.69 -6.81
CA VAL A 67 6.36 11.19 -8.15
C VAL A 67 6.68 10.07 -9.14
N ALA A 68 6.95 8.87 -8.64
CA ALA A 68 7.21 7.66 -9.41
C ALA A 68 5.95 6.79 -9.55
N VAL A 69 4.81 7.19 -8.97
CA VAL A 69 3.54 6.48 -9.14
C VAL A 69 3.19 6.43 -10.63
N PRO A 70 3.10 5.23 -11.20
CA PRO A 70 2.88 5.12 -12.62
C PRO A 70 1.49 5.55 -13.07
N ASP A 71 1.35 5.91 -14.35
CA ASP A 71 0.10 6.46 -14.90
C ASP A 71 -1.13 5.57 -14.64
N VAL A 72 -1.01 4.25 -14.75
CA VAL A 72 -2.13 3.31 -14.50
C VAL A 72 -2.56 3.26 -13.02
N PHE A 73 -1.72 3.75 -12.11
CA PHE A 73 -1.96 3.80 -10.67
C PHE A 73 -2.10 5.22 -10.11
N LYS A 74 -2.06 6.26 -10.94
CA LYS A 74 -2.11 7.65 -10.47
C LYS A 74 -3.31 7.93 -9.57
N ASP A 75 -4.45 7.32 -9.87
CA ASP A 75 -5.69 7.46 -9.08
C ASP A 75 -5.64 6.79 -7.69
N ASP A 76 -4.59 6.01 -7.38
CA ASP A 76 -4.38 5.45 -6.04
C ASP A 76 -3.69 6.44 -5.08
N THR A 77 -3.03 7.48 -5.61
CA THR A 77 -2.41 8.52 -4.80
C THR A 77 -3.44 9.23 -3.93
N PRO A 78 -4.54 9.79 -4.47
CA PRO A 78 -5.57 10.43 -3.64
C PRO A 78 -6.17 9.50 -2.59
N LEU A 79 -6.22 8.18 -2.85
CA LEU A 79 -6.77 7.23 -1.91
C LEU A 79 -5.93 7.08 -0.64
N ASN A 80 -4.60 7.20 -0.72
CA ASN A 80 -3.73 7.20 0.45
C ASN A 80 -3.89 8.48 1.27
N TYR A 81 -4.06 9.64 0.61
CA TYR A 81 -4.33 10.91 1.28
C TYR A 81 -5.68 10.92 1.99
N LYS A 82 -6.68 10.28 1.40
CA LYS A 82 -8.04 10.28 1.92
C LYS A 82 -8.13 9.69 3.32
N ILE A 83 -7.20 8.82 3.75
CA ILE A 83 -7.29 8.21 5.09
C ILE A 83 -7.29 9.27 6.20
N MET A 84 -6.66 10.44 5.96
CA MET A 84 -6.59 11.56 6.91
C MET A 84 -7.98 12.12 7.26
N GLU A 85 -8.96 11.95 6.37
CA GLU A 85 -10.34 12.40 6.58
C GLU A 85 -11.15 11.42 7.45
N ASP A 86 -10.79 10.13 7.42
CA ASP A 86 -11.56 9.02 8.01
C ASP A 86 -10.73 8.23 9.05
N MET A 87 -9.72 8.85 9.68
CA MET A 87 -8.75 8.17 10.56
C MET A 87 -9.37 7.36 11.71
N SER A 88 -10.59 7.67 12.15
CA SER A 88 -11.31 6.88 13.15
C SER A 88 -11.57 5.43 12.72
N ASP A 89 -11.61 5.19 11.41
CA ASP A 89 -11.86 3.88 10.83
C ASP A 89 -10.55 3.15 10.46
N PHE A 90 -9.40 3.72 10.79
CA PHE A 90 -8.09 3.16 10.53
C PHE A 90 -7.33 2.88 11.82
N LYS A 91 -6.40 1.94 11.74
CA LYS A 91 -5.40 1.72 12.79
C LYS A 91 -4.07 1.39 12.14
N VAL A 92 -2.98 1.65 12.86
CA VAL A 92 -1.63 1.23 12.46
C VAL A 92 -1.64 -0.27 12.21
N ALA A 93 -1.26 -0.66 10.99
CA ALA A 93 -1.18 -2.05 10.58
C ALA A 93 -0.13 -2.77 11.42
N GLN A 94 -0.34 -4.06 11.67
CA GLN A 94 0.62 -4.89 12.38
C GLN A 94 1.26 -5.86 11.40
N HIS A 95 2.57 -6.07 11.55
CA HIS A 95 3.29 -7.06 10.76
C HIS A 95 2.75 -8.47 11.06
N LYS A 96 2.37 -9.18 10.00
CA LYS A 96 1.87 -10.56 10.03
C LYS A 96 2.84 -11.40 9.19
N LYS A 97 3.43 -12.42 9.81
CA LYS A 97 4.27 -13.35 9.08
C LYS A 97 3.38 -14.22 8.18
N ILE A 98 3.47 -14.02 6.88
CA ILE A 98 2.81 -14.84 5.85
C ILE A 98 3.85 -15.33 4.83
N ASP A 99 3.45 -16.26 3.98
CA ASP A 99 4.29 -16.69 2.86
C ASP A 99 4.24 -15.65 1.74
N HIS A 100 5.42 -15.27 1.23
CA HIS A 100 5.52 -14.34 0.12
C HIS A 100 5.00 -14.95 -1.19
N PRO A 101 4.45 -14.14 -2.11
CA PRO A 101 3.99 -14.61 -3.40
C PRO A 101 5.13 -15.16 -4.26
N THR A 102 4.80 -16.10 -5.13
CA THR A 102 5.70 -16.51 -6.21
C THR A 102 5.78 -15.44 -7.29
N GLY A 103 6.84 -15.48 -8.12
CA GLY A 103 6.96 -14.57 -9.26
C GLY A 103 5.78 -14.66 -10.24
N GLU A 104 5.18 -15.84 -10.40
CA GLU A 104 3.99 -16.03 -11.24
C GLU A 104 2.76 -15.32 -10.66
N GLN A 105 2.57 -15.37 -9.34
CA GLN A 105 1.49 -14.65 -8.66
C GLN A 105 1.67 -13.14 -8.78
N VAL A 106 2.89 -12.64 -8.64
CA VAL A 106 3.21 -11.22 -8.84
C VAL A 106 2.91 -10.80 -10.28
N ALA A 107 3.35 -11.57 -11.27
CA ALA A 107 3.09 -11.30 -12.69
C ALA A 107 1.58 -11.29 -13.01
N ALA A 108 0.82 -12.25 -12.47
CA ALA A 108 -0.62 -12.31 -12.64
C ALA A 108 -1.34 -11.10 -12.02
N ASN A 109 -0.89 -10.64 -10.84
CA ASN A 109 -1.45 -9.46 -10.19
C ASN A 109 -1.15 -8.18 -10.98
N LYS A 110 0.06 -8.03 -11.51
CA LYS A 110 0.41 -6.94 -12.43
C LYS A 110 -0.49 -6.92 -13.66
N GLN A 111 -0.67 -8.08 -14.30
CA GLN A 111 -1.54 -8.23 -15.45
C GLN A 111 -3.00 -7.88 -15.13
N LYS A 112 -3.53 -8.31 -13.97
CA LYS A 112 -4.88 -7.97 -13.49
C LYS A 112 -5.13 -6.46 -13.49
N TRP A 113 -4.10 -5.67 -13.18
CA TRP A 113 -4.20 -4.22 -13.09
C TRP A 113 -3.61 -3.47 -14.29
N GLY A 114 -3.30 -4.15 -15.39
CA GLY A 114 -2.79 -3.52 -16.60
C GLY A 114 -1.37 -2.96 -16.46
N TRP A 115 -0.59 -3.46 -15.51
CA TRP A 115 0.80 -3.08 -15.30
C TRP A 115 1.74 -4.00 -16.06
N THR A 116 2.60 -3.42 -16.92
CA THR A 116 3.59 -4.17 -17.72
C THR A 116 5.04 -3.88 -17.30
N GLY A 117 5.24 -3.13 -16.21
CA GLY A 117 6.56 -2.77 -15.68
C GLY A 117 7.19 -3.84 -14.79
#